data_AF-W7DWD2-F1
#
_entry.id   AF-W7DWD2-F1
#
_cell.length_a   1.000
_cell.length_b   1.000
_cell.length_c   1.000
_cell.angle_alpha   90.00
_cell.angle_beta   90.00
_cell.angle_gamma   90.00
#
_symmetry.space_group_name_H-M   'P 1'
#
loop_
_entity.id
_entity.type
_entity.pdbx_description
1 polymer ?
#
loop_
_entity_poly.entity_id
_entity_poly.type
_entity_poly.pdbx_seq_one_letter_code
_entity_poly.pdbx_strand_id
1 'polypeptide(L)'
;MTASTLFSKNIVYGLKQGYDEARIARLSKIFVPILGGLSCLFVFQGGNALAAILQVGYSLIVQLCPALFASLMKRNPVTTAGAISGIVTGILITIFISNYSMTLATIFPSLPRVISDINIGFLPLLANILVTFMVSTFTRKTANFEH
;
A
#
# COMPACT_ATOMS: atom_id res chain seq x y z
N MET A 1 -13.09 6.06 14.40
CA MET A 1 -12.37 5.56 15.60
C MET A 1 -11.14 4.74 15.22
N THR A 2 -11.28 3.62 14.50
CA THR A 2 -10.14 2.74 14.11
C THR A 2 -9.00 3.49 13.41
N ALA A 3 -9.29 4.34 12.41
CA ALA A 3 -8.27 5.13 11.72
C ALA A 3 -7.50 6.06 12.68
N SER A 4 -8.20 6.74 13.58
CA SER A 4 -7.60 7.66 14.57
C SER A 4 -6.68 6.92 15.55
N THR A 5 -7.06 5.71 15.97
CA THR A 5 -6.25 4.89 16.88
C THR A 5 -5.03 4.30 16.18
N LEU A 6 -5.18 3.79 14.95
CA LEU A 6 -4.06 3.31 14.15
C LEU A 6 -3.06 4.44 13.84
N PHE A 7 -3.56 5.63 13.49
CA PHE A 7 -2.72 6.79 13.23
C PHE A 7 -1.97 7.22 14.50
N SER A 8 -2.67 7.32 15.63
CA SER A 8 -2.03 7.65 16.92
C SER A 8 -0.97 6.61 17.30
N LYS A 9 -1.32 5.33 17.25
CA LYS A 9 -0.47 4.24 17.74
C LYS A 9 0.71 3.94 16.81
N ASN A 10 0.48 3.85 15.50
CA ASN A 10 1.49 3.37 14.55
C ASN A 10 2.29 4.50 13.90
N ILE A 11 1.70 5.69 13.71
CA ILE A 11 2.38 6.81 13.04
C ILE A 11 2.98 7.77 14.08
N VAL A 12 2.16 8.27 15.02
CA VAL A 12 2.64 9.26 16.00
C VAL A 12 3.53 8.60 17.06
N TYR A 13 3.13 7.43 17.55
CA TYR A 13 3.85 6.74 18.63
C TYR A 13 4.61 5.49 18.20
N GLY A 14 4.49 5.05 16.94
CA GLY A 14 5.05 3.77 16.49
C GLY A 14 6.58 3.69 16.48
N LEU A 15 7.27 4.84 16.60
CA LEU A 15 8.74 4.95 16.56
C LEU A 15 9.39 5.08 17.94
N LYS A 16 8.61 5.26 19.03
CA LYS A 16 9.15 5.42 20.39
C LYS A 16 8.51 4.39 21.34
N GLN A 17 9.36 3.56 21.94
CA GLN A 17 8.93 2.59 22.96
C GLN A 17 8.54 3.30 24.26
N GLY A 18 7.42 2.91 24.88
CA GLY A 18 7.08 3.24 26.26
C GLY A 18 6.02 4.33 26.50
N TYR A 19 4.93 4.36 25.73
CA TYR A 19 3.82 5.29 25.99
C TYR A 19 2.61 4.64 26.68
N ASP A 20 2.03 5.40 27.61
CA ASP A 20 0.81 5.10 28.35
C ASP A 20 -0.43 5.05 27.42
N GLU A 21 -1.24 3.99 27.55
CA GLU A 21 -2.45 3.78 26.76
C GLU A 21 -3.45 4.94 26.87
N ALA A 22 -3.47 5.62 28.03
CA ALA A 22 -4.34 6.78 28.24
C ALA A 22 -3.98 7.96 27.32
N ARG A 23 -2.71 8.13 26.97
CA ARG A 23 -2.26 9.16 26.02
C ARG A 23 -2.65 8.83 24.59
N ILE A 24 -2.52 7.57 24.19
CA ILE A 24 -2.98 7.09 22.87
C ILE A 24 -4.49 7.31 22.73
N ALA A 25 -5.25 7.00 23.78
CA ALA A 25 -6.71 7.21 23.80
C ALA A 25 -7.09 8.69 23.71
N ARG A 26 -6.41 9.57 24.46
CA ARG A 26 -6.66 11.02 24.40
C ARG A 26 -6.33 11.60 23.02
N LEU A 27 -5.20 11.21 22.43
CA LEU A 27 -4.81 11.66 21.09
C LEU A 27 -5.76 11.12 20.02
N SER A 28 -6.20 9.85 20.14
CA SER A 28 -7.20 9.27 19.25
C SER A 28 -8.51 10.07 19.28
N LYS A 29 -8.96 10.50 20.46
CA LYS A 29 -10.17 11.35 20.60
C LYS A 29 -10.04 12.70 19.91
N ILE A 30 -8.83 13.27 19.82
CA ILE A 30 -8.55 14.50 19.07
C ILE A 30 -8.56 14.24 17.56
N PHE A 31 -7.99 13.12 17.10
CA PHE A 31 -7.96 12.77 15.68
C PHE A 31 -9.32 12.32 15.12
N VAL A 32 -10.27 11.87 15.96
CA VAL A 32 -11.62 11.49 15.51
C VAL A 32 -12.34 12.64 14.78
N PRO A 33 -12.53 13.84 15.38
CA PRO A 33 -13.18 14.94 14.69
C PRO A 33 -12.36 15.47 13.53
N ILE A 34 -11.03 15.44 13.59
CA ILE A 34 -10.16 15.90 12.49
C ILE A 34 -10.35 15.03 11.25
N LEU A 35 -10.21 13.70 11.41
CA LEU A 35 -10.37 12.77 10.29
C LEU A 35 -11.82 12.73 9.81
N GLY A 36 -12.80 12.85 10.72
CA GLY A 36 -14.21 12.96 10.38
C GLY A 36 -14.52 14.21 9.55
N GLY A 37 -13.99 15.37 9.97
CA GLY A 37 -14.13 16.63 9.24
C GLY A 37 -13.51 16.56 7.86
N LEU A 38 -12.29 16.03 7.74
CA LEU A 38 -11.62 15.84 6.45
C LEU A 38 -12.42 14.90 5.52
N SER A 39 -12.96 13.82 6.06
CA SER A 39 -13.84 12.90 5.31
C SER A 39 -15.09 13.61 4.81
N CYS A 40 -15.71 14.45 5.65
CA CYS A 40 -16.88 15.23 5.30
C CYS A 40 -16.58 16.22 4.15
N LEU A 41 -15.42 16.90 4.21
CA LEU A 41 -14.96 17.78 3.13
C LEU A 41 -14.78 17.04 1.80
N PHE A 42 -14.25 15.80 1.81
CA PHE A 42 -14.11 15.00 0.60
C PHE A 42 -15.44 14.48 0.07
N VAL A 43 -16.39 14.14 0.94
CA VAL A 43 -17.75 13.73 0.52
C VAL A 43 -18.46 14.87 -0.22
N PHE A 44 -18.29 16.11 0.22
CA PHE A 44 -18.91 17.27 -0.44
C PHE A 44 -18.27 17.64 -1.80
N GLN A 45 -17.06 17.15 -2.11
CA GLN A 45 -16.43 17.37 -3.42
C GLN A 45 -17.04 16.52 -4.55
N GLY A 46 -18.00 15.63 -4.26
CA GLY A 46 -18.83 14.93 -5.24
C GLY A 46 -18.57 13.42 -5.37
N GLY A 47 -19.55 12.69 -5.92
CA GLY A 47 -19.55 11.22 -5.97
C GLY A 47 -18.44 10.58 -6.82
N ASN A 48 -18.02 11.24 -7.90
CA ASN A 48 -16.92 10.74 -8.73
C ASN A 48 -15.57 10.76 -7.99
N ALA A 49 -15.36 11.74 -7.11
CA ALA A 49 -14.15 11.81 -6.30
C ALA A 49 -14.09 10.63 -5.32
N LEU A 50 -15.22 10.23 -4.73
CA LEU A 50 -15.27 9.08 -3.82
C LEU A 50 -14.86 7.78 -4.51
N ALA A 51 -15.38 7.50 -5.69
CA ALA A 51 -15.01 6.31 -6.46
C ALA A 51 -13.52 6.30 -6.81
N ALA A 52 -12.97 7.44 -7.24
CA ALA A 52 -11.55 7.57 -7.56
C ALA A 52 -10.65 7.38 -6.33
N ILE A 53 -10.99 8.01 -5.20
CA ILE A 53 -10.24 7.90 -3.94
C ILE A 53 -10.28 6.46 -3.42
N LEU A 54 -11.44 5.80 -3.47
CA LEU A 54 -11.57 4.39 -3.10
C LEU A 54 -10.71 3.51 -4.00
N GLN A 55 -10.76 3.72 -5.32
CA GLN A 55 -9.98 2.94 -6.28
C GLN A 55 -8.46 3.08 -6.06
N VAL A 56 -7.98 4.31 -5.83
CA VAL A 56 -6.58 4.57 -5.48
C VAL A 56 -6.23 3.91 -4.14
N GLY A 57 -7.09 4.06 -3.13
CA GLY A 57 -6.92 3.44 -1.82
C GLY A 57 -6.78 1.92 -1.89
N TYR A 58 -7.67 1.24 -2.61
CA TYR A 58 -7.58 -0.21 -2.82
C TYR A 58 -6.31 -0.62 -3.57
N SER A 59 -5.92 0.17 -4.58
CA SER A 59 -4.69 -0.07 -5.34
C SER A 59 -3.42 0.10 -4.49
N LEU A 60 -3.46 0.93 -3.44
CA LEU A 60 -2.36 1.05 -2.48
C LEU A 60 -2.36 -0.11 -1.46
N ILE A 61 -3.54 -0.49 -0.96
CA ILE A 61 -3.69 -1.59 0.02
C ILE A 61 -3.20 -2.91 -0.58
N VAL A 62 -3.56 -3.20 -1.84
CA VAL A 62 -3.18 -4.46 -2.50
C VAL A 62 -1.66 -4.60 -2.65
N GLN A 63 -0.89 -3.51 -2.60
CA GLN A 63 0.57 -3.57 -2.62
C GLN A 63 1.17 -4.19 -1.36
N LEU A 64 0.42 -4.23 -0.25
CA LEU A 64 0.85 -4.91 0.97
C LEU A 64 0.63 -6.44 0.87
N CYS A 65 -0.23 -6.90 -0.05
CA CYS A 65 -0.62 -8.30 -0.15
C CYS A 65 0.57 -9.25 -0.43
N PRO A 66 1.48 -8.99 -1.39
CA PRO A 66 2.59 -9.91 -1.67
C PRO A 66 3.45 -10.20 -0.42
N ALA A 67 3.81 -9.14 0.32
CA ALA A 67 4.59 -9.26 1.54
C ALA A 67 3.80 -9.95 2.67
N LEU A 68 2.50 -9.64 2.81
CA LEU A 68 1.63 -10.29 3.80
C LEU A 68 1.51 -11.79 3.54
N PHE A 69 1.19 -12.20 2.31
CA PHE A 69 1.05 -13.62 1.96
C PHE A 69 2.38 -14.36 2.13
N ALA A 70 3.51 -13.76 1.72
CA ALA A 70 4.83 -14.34 1.93
C ALA A 70 5.15 -14.54 3.43
N SER A 71 4.74 -13.60 4.29
CA SER A 71 4.93 -13.67 5.74
C SER A 71 4.13 -14.81 6.40
N LEU A 72 2.98 -15.18 5.83
CA LEU A 72 2.15 -16.29 6.32
C LEU A 72 2.65 -17.67 5.87
N MET A 73 3.59 -17.76 4.92
CA MET A 73 4.14 -19.03 4.47
C MET A 73 5.09 -19.62 5.52
N LYS A 74 5.02 -20.94 5.75
CA LYS A 74 5.90 -21.68 6.69
C LYS A 74 7.40 -21.44 6.44
N ARG A 75 7.78 -21.21 5.18
CA ARG A 75 9.12 -20.76 4.79
C ARG A 75 8.96 -19.46 4.04
N ASN A 76 9.20 -18.34 4.72
CA ASN A 76 9.10 -17.02 4.10
C ASN A 76 10.18 -16.88 3.01
N PRO A 77 9.78 -16.75 1.72
CA PRO A 77 10.73 -16.57 0.63
C PRO A 77 11.20 -15.11 0.49
N VAL A 78 10.56 -14.17 1.20
CA VAL A 78 10.76 -12.73 1.06
C VAL A 78 11.59 -12.17 2.22
N THR A 79 12.55 -11.30 1.91
CA THR A 79 13.31 -10.54 2.93
C THR A 79 12.62 -9.20 3.23
N THR A 80 12.89 -8.60 4.38
CA THR A 80 12.35 -7.28 4.73
C THR A 80 12.72 -6.22 3.68
N ALA A 81 13.95 -6.26 3.17
CA ALA A 81 14.40 -5.37 2.10
C ALA A 81 13.57 -5.58 0.82
N GLY A 82 13.36 -6.84 0.40
CA GLY A 82 12.54 -7.13 -0.78
C GLY A 82 11.07 -6.75 -0.62
N ALA A 83 10.48 -6.98 0.56
CA ALA A 83 9.12 -6.54 0.85
C ALA A 83 8.98 -5.02 0.71
N ILE A 84 9.88 -4.24 1.33
CA ILE A 84 9.84 -2.77 1.27
C ILE A 84 10.06 -2.28 -0.16
N SER A 85 11.08 -2.81 -0.86
CA SER A 85 11.37 -2.41 -2.24
C SER A 85 10.19 -2.64 -3.17
N GLY A 86 9.53 -3.81 -3.11
CA GLY A 86 8.37 -4.08 -3.97
C GLY A 86 7.16 -3.22 -3.63
N ILE A 87 6.85 -3.02 -2.34
CA ILE A 87 5.75 -2.14 -1.90
C ILE A 87 5.99 -0.72 -2.44
N VAL A 88 7.19 -0.17 -2.27
CA VAL A 88 7.54 1.18 -2.74
C VAL A 88 7.44 1.26 -4.26
N THR A 89 7.99 0.29 -5.00
CA THR A 89 7.89 0.26 -6.46
C THR A 89 6.43 0.20 -6.93
N GLY A 90 5.62 -0.66 -6.32
CA GLY A 90 4.19 -0.76 -6.62
C GLY A 90 3.46 0.56 -6.40
N ILE A 91 3.68 1.22 -5.26
CA ILE A 91 3.07 2.52 -4.96
C ILE A 91 3.49 3.59 -5.96
N LEU A 92 4.77 3.67 -6.31
CA LEU A 92 5.29 4.65 -7.27
C LEU A 92 4.66 4.47 -8.66
N ILE A 93 4.54 3.23 -9.15
CA ILE A 93 3.91 2.95 -10.44
C ILE A 93 2.41 3.29 -10.38
N THR A 94 1.71 2.95 -9.29
CA THR A 94 0.29 3.31 -9.11
C THR A 94 0.10 4.83 -9.17
N ILE A 95 0.94 5.60 -8.47
CA ILE A 95 0.89 7.07 -8.50
C ILE A 95 1.17 7.60 -9.91
N PHE A 96 2.17 7.06 -10.60
CA PHE A 96 2.51 7.47 -11.95
C PHE A 96 1.35 7.25 -12.92
N ILE A 97 0.80 6.03 -12.97
CA ILE A 97 -0.34 5.67 -13.83
C ILE A 97 -1.55 6.55 -13.53
N SER A 98 -1.83 6.83 -12.24
CA SER A 98 -2.95 7.67 -11.83
C SER A 98 -2.81 9.12 -12.28
N ASN A 99 -1.59 9.68 -12.29
CA ASN A 99 -1.37 11.05 -12.75
C ASN A 99 -1.59 11.20 -14.26
N TYR A 100 -1.22 10.19 -15.04
CA TYR A 100 -1.36 10.19 -16.50
C TYR A 100 -2.66 9.55 -17.01
N SER A 101 -3.55 9.14 -16.10
CA SER A 101 -4.82 8.45 -16.44
C SER A 101 -4.63 7.28 -17.43
N MET A 102 -3.52 6.55 -17.30
CA MET A 102 -3.18 5.45 -18.20
C MET A 102 -4.04 4.21 -17.89
N THR A 103 -4.38 3.47 -18.95
CA THR A 103 -5.08 2.19 -18.87
C THR A 103 -4.26 1.08 -19.55
N LEU A 104 -4.65 -0.19 -19.33
CA LEU A 104 -3.96 -1.32 -19.99
C LEU A 104 -4.09 -1.21 -21.51
N ALA A 105 -5.24 -0.77 -22.00
CA ALA A 105 -5.47 -0.53 -23.43
C ALA A 105 -4.56 0.55 -24.03
N THR A 106 -4.22 1.60 -23.28
CA THR A 106 -3.33 2.66 -23.77
C THR A 106 -1.86 2.27 -23.77
N ILE A 107 -1.43 1.44 -22.80
CA ILE A 107 -0.03 1.01 -22.68
C ILE A 107 0.25 -0.17 -23.62
N PHE A 108 -0.72 -1.08 -23.78
CA PHE A 108 -0.61 -2.24 -24.65
C PHE A 108 -1.81 -2.34 -25.61
N PRO A 109 -1.82 -1.57 -26.71
CA PRO A 109 -2.95 -1.50 -27.63
C PRO A 109 -3.20 -2.80 -28.42
N SER A 110 -2.23 -3.71 -28.44
CA SER A 110 -2.33 -5.02 -29.11
C SER A 110 -2.92 -6.13 -28.23
N LEU A 111 -3.30 -5.86 -26.98
CA LEU A 111 -3.85 -6.88 -26.09
C LEU A 111 -5.33 -7.22 -26.43
N PRO A 112 -5.74 -8.50 -26.32
CA PRO A 112 -7.14 -8.90 -26.46
C PRO A 112 -8.04 -8.13 -25.50
N ARG A 113 -9.24 -7.71 -25.93
CA ARG A 113 -10.19 -6.92 -25.11
C ARG A 113 -10.42 -7.48 -23.71
N VAL A 114 -10.47 -8.81 -23.59
CA VAL A 114 -10.64 -9.52 -22.31
C VAL A 114 -9.58 -9.15 -21.27
N ILE A 115 -8.34 -8.88 -21.70
CA ILE A 115 -7.23 -8.51 -20.81
C ILE A 115 -7.16 -6.99 -20.64
N SER A 116 -7.53 -6.24 -21.69
CA SER A 116 -7.53 -4.78 -21.68
C SER A 116 -8.57 -4.18 -20.71
N ASP A 117 -9.64 -4.90 -20.40
CA ASP A 117 -10.66 -4.51 -19.41
C ASP A 117 -10.26 -4.80 -17.95
N ILE A 118 -9.12 -5.46 -17.72
CA ILE A 118 -8.62 -5.69 -16.37
C ILE A 118 -8.24 -4.35 -15.72
N ASN A 119 -8.44 -4.26 -14.40
CA ASN A 119 -8.04 -3.08 -13.66
C ASN A 119 -6.52 -2.82 -13.80
N ILE A 120 -6.16 -1.61 -14.20
CA ILE A 120 -4.76 -1.21 -14.37
C ILE A 120 -3.93 -1.36 -13.10
N GLY A 121 -4.56 -1.38 -11.91
CA GLY A 121 -3.91 -1.67 -10.62
C GLY A 121 -3.22 -3.04 -10.55
N PHE A 122 -3.53 -3.97 -11.46
CA PHE A 122 -2.82 -5.25 -11.58
C PHE A 122 -1.38 -5.09 -12.08
N LEU A 123 -1.10 -4.10 -12.93
CA LEU A 123 0.24 -3.87 -13.49
C LEU A 123 1.25 -3.43 -12.41
N PRO A 124 0.96 -2.42 -11.55
CA PRO A 124 1.77 -2.13 -10.37
C PRO A 124 1.96 -3.32 -9.43
N LEU A 125 0.93 -4.17 -9.26
CA LEU A 125 1.00 -5.33 -8.39
C LEU A 125 1.97 -6.39 -8.93
N LEU A 126 1.95 -6.64 -10.23
CA LEU A 126 2.93 -7.53 -10.88
C LEU A 126 4.35 -7.01 -10.68
N ALA A 127 4.57 -5.71 -10.90
CA ALA A 127 5.87 -5.09 -10.70
C ALA A 127 6.35 -5.22 -9.24
N ASN A 128 5.45 -5.00 -8.27
CA ASN A 128 5.72 -5.20 -6.84
C ASN A 128 6.16 -6.64 -6.56
N ILE A 129 5.39 -7.65 -7.00
CA ILE A 129 5.73 -9.06 -6.82
C ILE A 129 7.12 -9.35 -7.39
N LEU A 130 7.37 -8.95 -8.65
CA LEU A 130 8.66 -9.20 -9.32
C LEU A 130 9.83 -8.57 -8.55
N VAL A 131 9.71 -7.30 -8.16
CA VAL A 131 10.75 -6.58 -7.42
C VAL A 131 10.96 -7.21 -6.04
N THR A 132 9.87 -7.57 -5.34
CA THR A 132 9.96 -8.22 -4.03
C THR A 132 10.72 -9.53 -4.11
N PHE A 133 10.39 -10.40 -5.07
CA PHE A 133 11.11 -11.67 -5.23
C PHE A 133 12.56 -11.44 -5.69
N MET A 134 12.77 -10.56 -6.66
CA MET A 134 14.11 -10.27 -7.19
C MET A 134 15.03 -9.76 -6.07
N VAL A 135 14.66 -8.69 -5.37
CA VAL A 135 15.46 -8.13 -4.27
C VAL A 135 15.63 -9.16 -3.15
N SER A 136 14.59 -9.92 -2.80
CA SER A 136 14.70 -10.96 -1.79
C SER A 136 15.72 -12.03 -2.14
N THR A 137 15.82 -12.46 -3.41
CA THR A 137 16.83 -13.44 -3.83
C THR A 137 18.25 -12.92 -3.73
N PHE A 138 18.47 -11.63 -4.01
CA PHE A 138 19.79 -11.00 -3.88
C PHE A 138 20.18 -10.80 -2.41
N THR A 139 19.28 -10.26 -1.57
CA THR A 139 19.57 -9.96 -0.16
C THR A 139 19.67 -11.22 0.70
N ARG A 140 18.94 -12.29 0.35
CA ARG A 140 18.99 -13.56 1.09
C ARG A 140 20.33 -14.27 0.99
N LYS A 141 21.06 -14.08 -0.12
CA LYS A 141 22.43 -14.59 -0.24
C LYS A 141 23.35 -13.91 0.78
N THR A 142 23.25 -12.60 0.95
CA THR A 142 24.10 -11.84 1.88
C THR A 142 23.92 -12.28 3.33
N ALA A 143 22.69 -12.56 3.78
CA ALA A 143 22.41 -13.02 5.15
C ALA A 143 22.97 -14.41 5.48
N ASN A 144 23.23 -15.26 4.48
CA ASN A 144 23.84 -16.58 4.68
C ASN A 144 25.38 -16.57 4.64
N PHE A 145 26.01 -15.45 4.24
CA PHE A 145 27.47 -15.32 4.23
C PHE A 145 28.04 -14.76 5.55
N GLU A 146 27.18 -14.39 6.50
CA GLU A 146 27.57 -13.88 7.83
C GLU A 146 27.52 -14.94 8.94
N HIS A 147 27.46 -16.23 8.58
CA HIS A 147 27.54 -17.37 9.50
C HIS A 147 28.77 -18.24 9.26
#